data_AF-A0AAD9R2X5-F1
#
_entry.id   AF-A0AAD9R2X5-F1
#
_cell.length_a   1.000
_cell.length_b   1.000
_cell.length_c   1.000
_cell.angle_alpha   90.00
_cell.angle_beta   90.00
_cell.angle_gamma   90.00
#
_symmetry.space_group_name_H-M   'P 1'
#
loop_
_entity.id
_entity.type
_entity.pdbx_description
1 polymer ?
#
loop_
_entity_poly.entity_id
_entity_poly.type
_entity_poly.pdbx_seq_one_letter_code
_entity_poly.pdbx_strand_id
1 'polypeptide(L)'
;MSDLIGFESLKIDWTPGPNLPQRFKRFRQKCELFDGPLKARTNEHGLLWTGDYGLDLFNTWNLSCEEQKLDEYWKRYEEHVKPQSNHILYYFYLRNIKQNGRALNDFLTEAKLLI
;
A
#
# COMPACT_ATOMS: atom_id res chain seq x y z
N MET A 1 13.81 -19.38 25.95
CA MET A 1 12.91 -18.56 25.10
C MET A 1 13.63 -18.27 23.80
N SER A 2 13.85 -19.29 22.96
CA SER A 2 14.77 -19.20 21.81
C SER A 2 14.12 -19.59 20.48
N ASP A 3 12.84 -19.96 20.47
CA ASP A 3 12.15 -20.49 19.29
C ASP A 3 11.44 -19.43 18.42
N LEU A 4 11.74 -18.15 18.62
CA LEU A 4 11.18 -17.03 17.83
C LEU A 4 12.20 -16.41 16.87
N ILE A 5 13.41 -16.95 16.80
CA ILE A 5 14.47 -16.52 15.87
C ILE A 5 14.12 -17.05 14.48
N GLY A 6 13.28 -16.31 13.76
CA GLY A 6 12.89 -16.66 12.39
C GLY A 6 11.51 -16.16 11.99
N PHE A 7 10.66 -15.78 12.94
CA PHE A 7 9.39 -15.12 12.63
C PHE A 7 9.64 -13.61 12.53
N GLU A 8 10.08 -13.15 11.36
CA GLU A 8 10.14 -11.73 11.06
C GLU A 8 8.72 -11.17 11.23
N SER A 9 8.54 -10.31 12.24
CA SER A 9 7.23 -9.76 12.58
C SER A 9 6.60 -9.16 11.33
N LEU A 10 5.32 -9.44 11.08
CA LEU A 10 4.57 -8.86 9.98
C LEU A 10 4.57 -7.33 10.15
N LYS A 11 5.53 -6.66 9.51
CA LYS A 11 5.68 -5.21 9.55
C LYS A 11 5.77 -4.72 8.12
N ILE A 12 5.00 -3.70 7.81
CA ILE A 12 5.16 -2.99 6.54
C ILE A 12 6.36 -2.04 6.64
N ASP A 13 7.21 -2.11 5.64
CA ASP A 13 8.29 -1.14 5.46
C ASP A 13 7.72 0.09 4.72
N TRP A 14 7.56 1.18 5.46
CA TRP A 14 7.02 2.46 4.98
C TRP A 14 8.01 3.30 4.17
N THR A 15 9.20 2.79 3.84
CA THR A 15 10.17 3.57 3.04
C THR A 15 9.52 4.12 1.77
N PRO A 16 9.56 5.45 1.54
CA PRO A 16 8.96 6.05 0.37
C PRO A 16 9.69 5.56 -0.88
N GLY A 17 8.94 4.95 -1.80
CA GLY A 17 9.47 4.41 -3.04
C GLY A 17 8.38 3.91 -3.98
N PRO A 18 8.69 3.65 -5.26
CA PRO A 18 7.71 3.26 -6.27
C PRO A 18 7.00 1.93 -5.94
N ASN A 19 7.58 1.14 -5.03
CA ASN A 19 7.06 -0.17 -4.62
C ASN A 19 6.16 -0.12 -3.38
N LEU A 20 5.96 1.04 -2.74
CA LEU A 20 5.13 1.16 -1.54
C LEU A 20 3.69 0.63 -1.74
N PRO A 21 3.00 0.90 -2.88
CA PRO A 21 1.67 0.33 -3.14
C PRO A 21 1.67 -1.18 -3.29
N GLN A 22 2.69 -1.74 -3.94
CA GLN A 22 2.80 -3.18 -4.09
C GLN A 22 3.13 -3.87 -2.76
N ARG A 23 3.99 -3.24 -1.93
CA ARG A 23 4.32 -3.72 -0.58
C ARG A 23 3.10 -3.68 0.33
N PHE A 24 2.30 -2.62 0.26
CA PHE A 24 1.03 -2.53 1.00
C PHE A 24 0.02 -3.59 0.56
N LYS A 25 -0.15 -3.83 -0.76
CA LYS A 25 -1.00 -4.93 -1.25
C LYS A 25 -0.55 -6.30 -0.73
N ARG A 26 0.75 -6.59 -0.76
CA ARG A 26 1.31 -7.84 -0.21
C ARG A 26 1.11 -7.92 1.31
N PHE A 27 1.27 -6.80 2.03
CA PHE A 27 1.02 -6.74 3.45
C PHE A 27 -0.45 -7.05 3.78
N ARG A 28 -1.39 -6.39 3.10
CA ARG A 28 -2.83 -6.66 3.23
C ARG A 28 -3.16 -8.13 2.96
N GLN A 29 -2.63 -8.71 1.87
CA GLN A 29 -2.81 -10.13 1.57
C GLN A 29 -2.27 -11.04 2.69
N LYS A 30 -1.13 -10.71 3.29
CA LYS A 30 -0.60 -11.47 4.43
C LYS A 30 -1.48 -11.32 5.68
N CYS A 31 -2.04 -10.14 5.92
CA CYS A 31 -3.00 -9.91 7.01
C CYS A 31 -4.30 -10.70 6.79
N GLU A 32 -4.82 -10.73 5.57
CA GLU A 32 -6.03 -11.48 5.19
C GLU A 32 -5.81 -13.01 5.22
N LEU A 33 -4.62 -13.47 4.85
CA LEU A 33 -4.23 -14.89 4.92
C LEU A 33 -4.01 -15.37 6.36
N PHE A 34 -3.85 -14.45 7.31
CA PHE A 34 -3.72 -14.78 8.72
C PHE A 34 -5.07 -15.19 9.31
N ASP A 35 -5.58 -16.34 8.87
CA ASP A 35 -6.80 -17.00 9.38
C ASP A 35 -6.50 -17.88 10.60
N GLY A 36 -5.68 -17.33 11.52
CA GLY A 36 -5.20 -18.02 12.71
C GLY A 36 -6.11 -17.80 13.93
N PRO A 37 -5.71 -18.30 15.12
CA PRO A 37 -6.48 -18.20 16.37
C PRO A 37 -6.81 -16.75 16.82
N LEU A 38 -6.26 -15.75 16.14
CA LEU A 38 -6.47 -14.32 16.39
C LEU A 38 -7.60 -13.69 15.54
N LYS A 39 -8.30 -14.47 14.69
CA LYS A 39 -9.41 -13.99 13.84
C LYS A 39 -10.50 -13.25 14.62
N ALA A 40 -10.72 -13.63 15.88
CA ALA A 40 -11.72 -13.00 16.75
C ALA A 40 -11.35 -11.57 17.22
N ARG A 41 -10.09 -11.14 17.05
CA ARG A 41 -9.58 -9.81 17.47
C ARG A 41 -8.88 -9.06 16.33
N THR A 42 -9.20 -9.40 15.08
CA THR A 42 -8.51 -8.89 13.87
C THR A 42 -8.47 -7.36 13.78
N ASN A 43 -9.48 -6.67 14.31
CA ASN A 43 -9.60 -5.21 14.22
C ASN A 43 -8.47 -4.47 14.95
N GLU A 44 -8.02 -4.99 16.09
CA GLU A 44 -7.00 -4.36 16.94
C GLU A 44 -5.58 -4.79 16.54
N HIS A 45 -5.44 -6.01 16.01
CA HIS A 45 -4.13 -6.59 15.67
C HIS A 45 -3.58 -6.11 14.32
N GLY A 46 -4.43 -5.72 13.37
CA GLY A 46 -3.97 -5.16 12.09
C GLY A 46 -3.15 -3.88 12.26
N LEU A 47 -3.52 -3.03 13.23
CA LEU A 47 -2.79 -1.80 13.60
C LEU A 47 -1.43 -2.08 14.25
N LEU A 48 -1.30 -3.19 14.97
CA LEU A 48 -0.01 -3.56 15.58
C LEU A 48 1.05 -3.88 14.51
N TRP A 49 0.60 -4.36 13.34
CA TRP A 49 1.45 -4.78 12.23
C TRP A 49 1.75 -3.65 11.24
N THR A 50 1.04 -2.53 11.29
CA THR A 50 1.40 -1.34 10.51
C THR A 50 2.64 -0.65 11.06
N GLY A 51 3.07 -0.93 12.29
CA GLY A 51 4.26 -0.35 12.90
C GLY A 51 4.08 1.13 13.27
N ASP A 52 5.16 1.77 13.76
CA ASP A 52 5.10 3.08 14.41
C ASP A 52 4.55 4.18 13.48
N TYR A 53 5.02 4.22 12.22
CA TYR A 53 4.52 5.18 11.23
C TYR A 53 3.05 4.94 10.86
N GLY A 54 2.61 3.68 10.84
CA GLY A 54 1.21 3.35 10.62
C GLY A 54 0.32 3.83 11.77
N LEU A 55 0.79 3.68 13.01
CA LEU A 55 0.11 4.20 14.19
C LEU A 55 0.03 5.73 14.21
N ASP A 56 1.11 6.42 13.83
CA ASP A 56 1.10 7.88 13.69
C ASP A 56 0.07 8.33 12.65
N LEU A 57 -0.01 7.64 11.51
CA LEU A 57 -1.01 7.93 10.48
C LEU A 57 -2.44 7.69 11.00
N PHE A 58 -2.66 6.59 11.73
CA PHE A 58 -3.95 6.34 12.37
C PHE A 58 -4.33 7.45 13.36
N ASN A 59 -3.38 7.95 14.15
CA ASN A 59 -3.61 9.03 15.10
C ASN A 59 -3.97 10.37 14.42
N THR A 60 -3.63 10.56 13.15
CA THR A 60 -4.08 11.74 12.38
C THR A 60 -5.54 11.66 11.96
N TRP A 61 -6.16 10.48 11.99
CA TRP A 61 -7.54 10.29 11.57
C TRP A 61 -8.50 10.39 12.75
N ASN A 62 -9.17 11.54 12.89
CA ASN A 62 -10.29 11.70 13.81
C ASN A 62 -11.52 10.95 13.27
N LEU A 63 -11.60 9.65 13.53
CA LEU A 63 -12.73 8.80 13.14
C LEU A 63 -13.81 8.79 14.23
N SER A 64 -15.06 8.98 13.82
CA SER A 64 -16.25 8.77 14.66
C SER A 64 -16.37 7.29 15.05
N CYS A 65 -16.95 6.98 16.23
CA CYS A 65 -17.16 5.59 16.70
C CYS A 65 -17.90 4.69 15.69
N GLU A 66 -18.69 5.26 14.77
CA GLU A 66 -19.41 4.49 13.74
C GLU A 66 -18.57 4.14 12.51
N GLU A 67 -17.43 4.82 12.31
CA GLU A 67 -16.51 4.64 11.18
C GLU A 67 -15.33 3.72 11.53
N GLN A 68 -15.26 3.18 12.76
CA GLN A 68 -14.21 2.27 13.23
C GLN A 68 -14.35 0.84 12.66
N LYS A 69 -14.64 0.72 11.37
CA LYS A 69 -14.67 -0.56 10.65
C LYS A 69 -13.32 -0.82 10.01
N LEU A 70 -12.87 -2.07 10.06
CA LEU A 70 -11.58 -2.51 9.49
C LEU A 70 -11.42 -2.12 8.01
N ASP A 71 -12.51 -2.19 7.24
CA ASP A 71 -12.51 -1.87 5.82
C ASP A 71 -12.22 -0.38 5.53
N GLU A 72 -12.71 0.53 6.38
CA GLU A 72 -12.49 1.97 6.21
C GLU A 72 -11.04 2.33 6.52
N TYR A 73 -10.42 1.66 7.50
CA TYR A 73 -8.99 1.80 7.77
C TYR A 73 -8.16 1.37 6.56
N TRP A 74 -8.44 0.19 6.00
CA TRP A 74 -7.71 -0.29 4.81
C TRP A 74 -7.83 0.66 3.63
N LYS A 75 -9.01 1.24 3.42
CA LYS A 75 -9.25 2.21 2.36
C LYS A 75 -8.41 3.48 2.53
N ARG A 76 -8.34 4.05 3.74
CA ARG A 76 -7.54 5.25 4.00
C ARG A 76 -6.04 5.00 3.90
N TYR A 77 -5.58 3.83 4.34
CA TYR A 77 -4.19 3.44 4.11
C TYR A 77 -3.90 3.26 2.62
N GLU A 78 -4.83 2.69 1.84
CA GLU A 78 -4.68 2.57 0.39
C GLU A 78 -4.63 3.95 -0.29
N GLU A 79 -5.44 4.91 0.15
CA GLU A 79 -5.40 6.30 -0.32
C GLU A 79 -4.08 6.99 0.01
N HIS A 80 -3.54 6.78 1.21
CA HIS A 80 -2.24 7.35 1.61
C HIS A 80 -1.06 6.77 0.84
N VAL A 81 -1.13 5.48 0.54
CA VAL A 81 -0.08 4.77 -0.21
C VAL A 81 -0.20 5.03 -1.72
N LYS A 82 -1.40 5.36 -2.22
CA LYS A 82 -1.61 5.64 -3.64
C LYS A 82 -0.71 6.81 -4.05
N PRO A 83 0.15 6.63 -5.08
CA PRO A 83 0.95 7.74 -5.57
C PRO A 83 -0.01 8.84 -6.02
N GLN A 84 0.17 10.05 -5.50
CA GLN A 84 -0.62 11.19 -5.94
C GLN A 84 -0.36 11.40 -7.43
N SER A 85 -1.38 11.09 -8.24
CA SER A 85 -1.27 11.15 -9.68
C SER A 85 -1.30 12.61 -10.10
N ASN A 86 -0.15 13.20 -10.43
CA ASN A 86 -0.10 14.55 -10.98
C ASN A 86 -0.29 14.51 -12.50
N HIS A 87 -1.49 14.83 -12.96
CA HIS A 87 -1.83 14.85 -14.38
C HIS A 87 -0.85 15.68 -15.23
N ILE A 88 -0.34 16.80 -14.69
CA ILE A 88 0.62 17.66 -15.41
C ILE A 88 1.92 16.90 -15.68
N LEU A 89 2.42 16.14 -14.70
CA LEU A 89 3.62 15.33 -14.87
C LEU A 89 3.38 14.21 -15.88
N TYR A 90 2.22 13.55 -15.83
CA TYR A 90 1.88 12.50 -16.81
C TYR A 90 1.80 13.03 -18.23
N TYR A 91 1.18 14.19 -18.45
CA TYR A 91 1.17 14.85 -19.76
C TYR A 91 2.58 15.24 -20.23
N PHE A 92 3.42 15.72 -19.31
CA PHE A 92 4.81 16.02 -19.60
C PHE A 92 5.58 14.76 -20.04
N TYR A 93 5.44 13.63 -19.33
CA TYR A 93 6.07 12.37 -19.72
C TYR A 93 5.54 11.84 -21.04
N LEU A 94 4.22 11.86 -21.25
CA LEU A 94 3.58 11.40 -22.48
C LEU A 94 4.06 12.21 -23.70
N ARG A 95 4.22 13.53 -23.56
CA ARG A 95 4.77 14.38 -24.62
C ARG A 95 6.24 14.08 -24.93
N ASN A 96 7.01 13.61 -23.95
CA ASN A 96 8.44 13.36 -24.11
C ASN A 96 8.77 11.95 -24.63
N ILE A 97 7.84 11.00 -24.56
CA ILE A 97 8.05 9.64 -25.06
C ILE A 97 8.07 9.63 -26.59
N LYS A 98 9.15 9.07 -27.14
CA LYS A 98 9.32 8.84 -28.58
C LYS A 98 9.45 7.35 -28.86
N GLN A 99 8.97 6.92 -30.04
CA GLN A 99 9.01 5.51 -30.42
C GLN A 99 10.43 5.02 -30.73
N ASN A 100 11.38 5.86 -31.16
CA ASN A 100 12.83 5.56 -31.28
C ASN A 100 13.21 4.14 -31.78
N GLY A 101 12.43 3.55 -32.69
CA GLY A 101 12.69 2.21 -33.25
C GLY A 101 12.34 1.00 -32.36
N ARG A 102 11.70 1.19 -31.20
CA ARG A 102 11.19 0.10 -30.36
C ARG A 102 9.85 -0.44 -30.89
N ALA A 103 9.54 -1.68 -30.53
CA ALA A 103 8.33 -2.37 -30.97
C ALA A 103 7.07 -1.58 -30.58
N LEU A 104 6.09 -1.54 -31.48
CA LEU A 104 4.87 -0.74 -31.29
C LEU A 104 4.13 -1.13 -30.01
N ASN A 105 4.07 -2.43 -29.70
CA ASN A 105 3.38 -2.94 -28.51
C ASN A 105 4.00 -2.40 -27.21
N ASP A 106 5.33 -2.34 -27.13
CA ASP A 106 6.02 -1.86 -25.94
C ASP A 106 5.79 -0.36 -25.75
N PHE A 107 5.84 0.40 -26.84
CA PHE A 107 5.53 1.84 -26.84
C PHE A 107 4.09 2.13 -26.42
N LEU A 108 3.12 1.40 -26.96
CA LEU A 108 1.71 1.56 -26.61
C LEU A 108 1.43 1.17 -25.15
N THR A 109 2.15 0.17 -24.63
CA THR A 109 2.01 -0.25 -23.22
C THR A 109 2.52 0.85 -22.29
N GLU A 110 3.67 1.45 -22.59
CA GLU A 110 4.22 2.57 -21.81
C GLU A 110 3.32 3.82 -21.89
N ALA A 111 2.82 4.16 -23.08
CA ALA A 111 1.92 5.31 -23.24
C ALA A 111 0.61 5.14 -22.47
N LYS A 112 0.04 3.92 -22.44
CA LYS A 112 -1.18 3.61 -21.68
C LYS A 112 -1.02 3.74 -20.17
N LEU A 113 0.19 3.61 -19.63
CA LEU A 113 0.44 3.79 -18.19
C LEU A 113 0.43 5.28 -17.78
N LEU A 114 0.48 6.19 -18.75
CA LEU A 114 0.57 7.64 -18.54
C LEU A 114 -0.70 8.38 -18.95
N ILE A 115 -1.75 7.67 -19.34
CA ILE A 115 -3.10 8.17 -19.67
C ILE A 115 -4.04 7.79 -18.53
#